data_AF-A0A6I8RKX7-F1
#
_entry.id   AF-A0A6I8RKX7-F1
#
_cell.length_a   1.000
_cell.length_b   1.000
_cell.length_c   1.000
_cell.angle_alpha   90.00
_cell.angle_beta   90.00
_cell.angle_gamma   90.00
#
_symmetry.space_group_name_H-M   'P 1'
#
loop_
_entity.id
_entity.type
_entity.pdbx_description
1 polymer ?
#
loop_
_entity_poly.entity_id
_entity_poly.type
_entity_poly.pdbx_seq_one_letter_code
_entity_poly.pdbx_strand_id
1 'polypeptide(L)'
;MDGGTPRGQGGRIQQLGIKMHQLDLRIPDMEELCNLAGTLGSLLAQGSDGAALCGAEGADNEGREADGIMAPGLTDTVLGIRRLIYGPEATDLVLDINTAHKYVSVSGDRKSASYSPTELHYPQSPEKFQNYAQALSSRSFPSGRHYWEVEGSKSGNWGVGAAYPSIERGGYQSGIGNNNKCWCLRRWEDIRYSVEHDSKWTQLPHVPSCRRIRIWLDYEAGRLSFYELSEPIRHLHTFTASFTEPLHAAFWVQSHGTWVRIIREREKGAEVRTLKRETDRQIRDSENLTPGREKLDPETRMQEEGAVSHIIHKGETEREELARQIPDMEELCNLAGTLGSLLAQGSDGAALCGAEGADNEGREADGIMAPGLADTVLGIRRLIYGQEATDLVLDINTAHNHVSVSGDRKSASYSLTALHYPQSPERFQDYAQALSSRSFPSGRHYWEVEVSESSNWGVGAAYPSIERGGDQSGIGNNNKCWCLRKWEDNKYSVEHDSKWTQLPHVPSCRRIRISLDYEAGHLSFYELSEPIRCLHTFTASFTEPLHAVFYVNGAWVRIIK
;
A
#
# COMPACT_ATOMS: atom_id res chain seq x y z
N MET A 1 -39.80 -10.39 -43.33
CA MET A 1 -38.83 -9.33 -42.99
C MET A 1 -38.89 -9.19 -41.48
N ASP A 2 -37.77 -9.47 -40.82
CA ASP A 2 -37.22 -8.70 -39.69
C ASP A 2 -36.31 -9.60 -38.86
N GLY A 3 -35.02 -9.39 -39.06
CA GLY A 3 -33.96 -9.85 -38.17
C GLY A 3 -33.66 -8.77 -37.14
N GLY A 4 -33.74 -9.11 -35.86
CA GLY A 4 -33.31 -8.27 -34.75
C GLY A 4 -32.02 -8.82 -34.13
N THR A 5 -30.92 -8.08 -34.29
CA THR A 5 -29.63 -8.32 -33.62
C THR A 5 -29.65 -7.74 -32.19
N PRO A 6 -29.07 -8.40 -31.17
CA PRO A 6 -28.99 -7.81 -29.84
C PRO A 6 -27.80 -6.85 -29.72
N ARG A 7 -28.06 -5.54 -29.89
CA ARG A 7 -27.18 -4.45 -29.45
C ARG A 7 -27.33 -4.27 -27.94
N GLY A 8 -26.47 -4.90 -27.15
CA GLY A 8 -26.51 -4.71 -25.69
C GLY A 8 -25.21 -5.02 -24.93
N GLN A 9 -24.36 -5.91 -25.45
CA GLN A 9 -23.14 -6.32 -24.75
C GLN A 9 -21.90 -5.48 -25.13
N GLY A 10 -21.81 -4.98 -26.37
CA GLY A 10 -20.63 -4.21 -26.83
C GLY A 10 -20.43 -2.87 -26.13
N GLY A 11 -21.53 -2.19 -25.73
CA GLY A 11 -21.46 -0.89 -25.05
C GLY A 11 -20.96 -0.97 -23.60
N ARG A 12 -21.29 -2.04 -22.87
CA ARG A 12 -20.83 -2.23 -21.48
C ARG A 12 -19.35 -2.60 -21.41
N ILE A 13 -18.84 -3.37 -22.38
CA ILE A 13 -17.42 -3.73 -22.46
C ILE A 13 -16.56 -2.51 -22.83
N GLN A 14 -17.03 -1.66 -23.75
CA GLN A 14 -16.35 -0.38 -24.04
C GLN A 14 -16.36 0.57 -22.84
N GLN A 15 -17.47 0.66 -22.11
CA GLN A 15 -17.59 1.53 -20.94
C GLN A 15 -16.75 1.05 -19.75
N LEU A 16 -16.61 -0.27 -19.56
CA LEU A 16 -15.69 -0.88 -18.60
C LEU A 16 -14.22 -0.69 -19.02
N GLY A 17 -13.90 -0.84 -20.31
CA GLY A 17 -12.55 -0.58 -20.83
C GLY A 17 -12.11 0.88 -20.67
N ILE A 18 -13.02 1.83 -20.88
CA ILE A 18 -12.78 3.26 -20.66
C ILE A 18 -12.62 3.56 -19.15
N LYS A 19 -13.44 2.97 -18.28
CA LYS A 19 -13.30 3.12 -16.82
C LYS A 19 -12.01 2.50 -16.29
N MET A 20 -11.61 1.33 -16.80
CA MET A 20 -10.35 0.66 -16.43
C MET A 20 -9.14 1.48 -16.88
N HIS A 21 -9.18 2.06 -18.08
CA HIS A 21 -8.12 2.95 -18.56
C HIS A 21 -8.09 4.30 -17.81
N GLN A 22 -9.23 4.82 -17.34
CA GLN A 22 -9.31 6.01 -16.49
C GLN A 22 -8.87 5.77 -15.04
N LEU A 23 -9.03 4.55 -14.52
CA LEU A 23 -8.49 4.12 -13.23
C LEU A 23 -6.96 3.97 -13.31
N ASP A 24 -6.45 3.44 -14.42
CA ASP A 24 -5.01 3.35 -14.70
C ASP A 24 -4.30 4.71 -14.80
N LEU A 25 -5.02 5.75 -15.21
CA LEU A 25 -4.50 7.12 -15.32
C LEU A 25 -4.52 7.92 -14.00
N ARG A 26 -4.99 7.33 -12.88
CA ARG A 26 -5.16 8.03 -11.59
C ARG A 26 -4.38 7.45 -10.41
N ILE A 27 -3.80 6.26 -10.58
CA ILE A 27 -2.80 5.71 -9.66
C ILE A 27 -1.50 6.50 -9.91
N PRO A 28 -0.82 7.04 -8.88
CA PRO A 28 0.50 7.64 -9.07
C PRO A 28 1.41 6.65 -9.80
N ASP A 29 2.28 7.13 -10.68
CA ASP A 29 3.17 6.24 -11.44
C ASP A 29 3.94 5.35 -10.45
N MET A 30 3.96 4.03 -10.64
CA MET A 30 4.69 3.13 -9.74
C MET A 30 6.17 3.48 -9.68
N GLU A 31 6.72 4.12 -10.71
CA GLU A 31 8.06 4.71 -10.68
C GLU A 31 8.17 5.89 -9.70
N GLU A 32 7.20 6.79 -9.70
CA GLU A 32 7.10 7.90 -8.74
C GLU A 32 6.97 7.36 -7.30
N LEU A 33 6.13 6.33 -7.10
CA LEU A 33 5.97 5.65 -5.82
C LEU A 33 7.24 4.92 -5.37
N CYS A 34 7.97 4.33 -6.31
CA CYS A 34 9.27 3.73 -6.06
C CYS A 34 10.26 4.77 -5.53
N ASN A 35 10.34 5.89 -6.24
CA ASN A 35 11.25 6.99 -5.91
C ASN A 35 10.88 7.65 -4.59
N LEU A 36 9.60 7.80 -4.28
CA LEU A 36 9.11 8.30 -2.99
C LEU A 36 9.58 7.39 -1.83
N ALA A 37 9.41 6.08 -1.96
CA ALA A 37 9.84 5.11 -0.96
C ALA A 37 11.38 5.00 -0.82
N GLY A 38 12.12 5.16 -1.92
CA GLY A 38 13.58 5.24 -1.94
C GLY A 38 14.09 6.49 -1.23
N THR A 39 13.55 7.65 -1.61
CA THR A 39 13.88 8.96 -1.04
C THR A 39 13.64 9.00 0.47
N LEU A 40 12.53 8.43 0.97
CA LEU A 40 12.28 8.28 2.40
C LEU A 40 13.32 7.39 3.09
N GLY A 41 13.68 6.26 2.49
CA GLY A 41 14.73 5.38 3.02
C GLY A 41 16.07 6.09 3.15
N SER A 42 16.44 6.89 2.15
CA SER A 42 17.68 7.70 2.17
C SER A 42 17.63 8.85 3.19
N LEU A 43 16.52 9.59 3.27
CA LEU A 43 16.35 10.70 4.22
C LEU A 43 16.37 10.23 5.67
N LEU A 44 15.75 9.10 5.97
CA LEU A 44 15.73 8.54 7.32
C LEU A 44 17.08 7.93 7.73
N ALA A 45 17.89 7.50 6.76
CA ALA A 45 19.29 7.13 7.01
C ALA A 45 20.19 8.35 7.29
N GLN A 46 19.89 9.52 6.70
CA GLN A 46 20.66 10.76 6.94
C GLN A 46 20.31 11.45 8.28
N GLY A 47 19.07 11.27 8.78
CA GLY A 47 18.66 11.79 10.09
C GLY A 47 19.39 11.16 11.29
N SER A 48 20.09 10.04 11.12
CA SER A 48 20.90 9.42 12.18
C SER A 48 22.30 10.03 12.34
N ASP A 49 22.75 10.88 11.41
CA ASP A 49 24.11 11.44 11.38
C ASP A 49 24.27 12.76 12.16
N GLY A 50 23.21 13.25 12.79
CA GLY A 50 23.19 14.55 13.51
C GLY A 50 24.00 14.61 14.82
N ALA A 51 24.77 13.58 15.17
CA ALA A 51 25.50 13.53 16.44
C ALA A 51 26.93 13.00 16.30
N ALA A 52 27.70 13.46 15.31
CA ALA A 52 29.16 13.30 15.39
C ALA A 52 29.92 14.34 14.56
N LEU A 53 30.89 14.98 15.24
CA LEU A 53 32.13 15.59 14.72
C LEU A 53 32.13 17.09 14.38
N CYS A 54 32.23 17.89 15.45
CA CYS A 54 33.22 18.96 15.45
C CYS A 54 34.63 18.35 15.55
N GLY A 55 35.53 18.72 14.64
CA GLY A 55 36.96 18.84 14.96
C GLY A 55 37.97 18.04 14.12
N ALA A 56 38.76 18.82 13.38
CA ALA A 56 40.17 18.63 13.01
C ALA A 56 40.55 17.88 11.73
N GLU A 57 41.35 18.60 10.95
CA GLU A 57 41.99 18.30 9.67
C GLU A 57 42.97 17.11 9.72
N GLY A 58 43.13 16.42 8.57
CA GLY A 58 44.35 15.67 8.27
C GLY A 58 44.17 14.39 7.45
N ALA A 59 44.47 14.49 6.15
CA ALA A 59 45.04 13.49 5.23
C ALA A 59 44.34 12.13 4.98
N ASP A 60 44.02 11.92 3.70
CA ASP A 60 44.16 10.70 2.87
C ASP A 60 43.78 9.32 3.46
N ASN A 61 42.60 8.79 3.11
CA ASN A 61 42.42 7.51 2.38
C ASN A 61 40.97 6.99 2.36
N GLU A 62 40.62 6.45 1.18
CA GLU A 62 39.63 5.40 0.87
C GLU A 62 38.20 5.47 1.42
N GLY A 63 37.26 5.40 0.46
CA GLY A 63 35.82 5.40 0.68
C GLY A 63 35.36 4.37 1.72
N ARG A 64 34.88 4.89 2.84
CA ARG A 64 34.00 4.19 3.76
C ARG A 64 32.63 4.83 3.61
N GLU A 65 31.68 4.09 3.02
CA GLU A 65 30.26 4.37 3.22
C GLU A 65 30.01 4.33 4.74
N ALA A 66 29.66 5.47 5.32
CA ALA A 66 29.32 5.59 6.73
C ALA A 66 28.05 4.78 6.99
N ASP A 67 28.17 3.85 7.92
CA ASP A 67 27.20 2.79 8.16
C ASP A 67 26.10 3.27 9.12
N GLY A 68 25.24 4.20 8.68
CA GLY A 68 24.12 4.74 9.48
C GLY A 68 23.16 3.63 9.93
N ILE A 69 22.95 3.47 11.23
CA ILE A 69 21.99 2.52 11.82
C ILE A 69 20.67 3.28 12.01
N MET A 70 19.64 2.96 11.23
CA MET A 70 18.30 3.53 11.45
C MET A 70 17.76 3.15 12.84
N ALA A 71 17.10 4.10 13.50
CA ALA A 71 16.42 3.83 14.76
C ALA A 71 15.33 2.75 14.55
N PRO A 72 15.09 1.85 15.54
CA PRO A 72 14.18 0.71 15.37
C PRO A 72 12.76 1.09 14.87
N GLY A 73 12.16 2.16 15.41
CA GLY A 73 10.82 2.59 15.00
C GLY A 73 10.71 3.21 13.59
N LEU A 74 11.83 3.68 13.02
CA LEU A 74 11.87 4.20 11.66
C LEU A 74 11.91 3.09 10.60
N THR A 75 12.55 1.96 10.95
CA THR A 75 12.63 0.80 10.06
C THR A 75 11.26 0.19 9.82
N ASP A 76 10.47 0.03 10.88
CA ASP A 76 9.10 -0.50 10.80
C ASP A 76 8.17 0.42 9.99
N THR A 77 8.37 1.73 10.11
CA THR A 77 7.62 2.74 9.35
C THR A 77 7.90 2.66 7.84
N VAL A 78 9.18 2.59 7.46
CA VAL A 78 9.59 2.42 6.05
C VAL A 78 9.07 1.10 5.50
N LEU A 79 9.19 0.03 6.28
CA LEU A 79 8.73 -1.31 5.88
C LEU A 79 7.21 -1.36 5.71
N GLY A 80 6.45 -0.70 6.59
CA GLY A 80 5.00 -0.55 6.49
C GLY A 80 4.56 0.19 5.22
N ILE A 81 5.26 1.26 4.83
CA ILE A 81 4.98 2.00 3.60
C ILE A 81 5.36 1.19 2.36
N ARG A 82 6.50 0.50 2.37
CA ARG A 82 6.91 -0.38 1.27
C ARG A 82 5.88 -1.47 1.04
N ARG A 83 5.38 -2.09 2.11
CA ARG A 83 4.32 -3.08 2.06
C ARG A 83 3.03 -2.53 1.45
N LEU A 84 2.69 -1.29 1.77
CA LEU A 84 1.52 -0.62 1.19
C LEU A 84 1.67 -0.40 -0.32
N ILE A 85 2.87 0.02 -0.76
CA ILE A 85 3.13 0.35 -2.17
C ILE A 85 3.29 -0.91 -3.02
N TYR A 86 4.09 -1.88 -2.56
CA TYR A 86 4.50 -3.03 -3.38
C TYR A 86 3.74 -4.32 -3.06
N GLY A 87 2.96 -4.35 -1.98
CA GLY A 87 2.53 -5.59 -1.35
C GLY A 87 3.63 -6.18 -0.45
N PRO A 88 3.36 -7.30 0.24
CA PRO A 88 4.37 -7.97 1.06
C PRO A 88 5.61 -8.34 0.23
N GLU A 89 6.80 -8.06 0.77
CA GLU A 89 8.02 -8.65 0.26
C GLU A 89 7.92 -10.17 0.36
N ALA A 90 8.33 -10.89 -0.68
CA ALA A 90 8.44 -12.32 -0.64
C ALA A 90 9.67 -12.74 0.21
N THR A 91 9.69 -12.39 1.50
CA THR A 91 10.82 -12.56 2.42
C THR A 91 11.30 -14.02 2.46
N ASP A 92 10.39 -14.98 2.39
CA ASP A 92 10.65 -16.42 2.36
C ASP A 92 10.86 -17.03 0.96
N LEU A 93 11.06 -16.21 -0.07
CA LEU A 93 11.33 -16.69 -1.42
C LEU A 93 12.65 -17.45 -1.50
N VAL A 94 12.62 -18.75 -1.74
CA VAL A 94 13.82 -19.58 -1.93
C VAL A 94 13.72 -20.35 -3.24
N LEU A 95 14.88 -20.73 -3.78
CA LEU A 95 15.01 -21.55 -4.97
C LEU A 95 14.60 -23.00 -4.69
N ASP A 96 13.88 -23.59 -5.63
CA ASP A 96 13.52 -25.01 -5.60
C ASP A 96 14.59 -25.85 -6.31
N ILE A 97 15.30 -26.65 -5.51
CA ILE A 97 16.33 -27.58 -5.97
C ILE A 97 15.76 -28.65 -6.91
N ASN A 98 14.48 -29.01 -6.77
CA ASN A 98 13.84 -30.02 -7.61
C ASN A 98 13.63 -29.54 -9.04
N THR A 99 13.52 -28.22 -9.23
CA THR A 99 13.39 -27.59 -10.56
C THR A 99 14.75 -27.30 -11.20
N ALA A 100 15.81 -27.21 -10.39
CA ALA A 100 17.13 -26.75 -10.81
C ALA A 100 17.79 -27.68 -11.83
N HIS A 101 18.22 -27.11 -12.95
CA HIS A 101 19.02 -27.81 -13.94
C HIS A 101 20.34 -28.30 -13.35
N LYS A 102 20.89 -29.38 -13.91
CA LYS A 102 22.14 -30.02 -13.46
C LYS A 102 23.42 -29.14 -13.48
N TYR A 103 23.38 -27.97 -14.09
CA TYR A 103 24.48 -26.99 -14.11
C TYR A 103 24.16 -25.74 -13.27
N VAL A 104 23.11 -25.77 -12.46
CA VAL A 104 22.75 -24.69 -11.54
C VAL A 104 23.10 -25.12 -10.13
N SER A 105 24.12 -24.51 -9.55
CA SER A 105 24.44 -24.67 -8.13
C SER A 105 23.54 -23.75 -7.31
N VAL A 106 22.73 -24.35 -6.44
CA VAL A 106 21.90 -23.63 -5.47
C VAL A 106 22.65 -23.52 -4.14
N SER A 107 22.76 -22.31 -3.58
CA SER A 107 23.42 -22.07 -2.28
C SER A 107 22.71 -22.79 -1.12
N GLY A 108 23.41 -23.01 -0.01
CA GLY A 108 22.85 -23.72 1.16
C GLY A 108 21.62 -23.03 1.78
N ASP A 109 21.54 -21.70 1.69
CA ASP A 109 20.36 -20.92 2.09
C ASP A 109 19.26 -20.87 1.01
N ARG A 110 19.50 -21.47 -0.16
CA ARG A 110 18.64 -21.48 -1.35
C ARG A 110 18.26 -20.08 -1.86
N LYS A 111 19.09 -19.06 -1.60
CA LYS A 111 18.87 -17.69 -2.07
C LYS A 111 19.70 -17.33 -3.30
N SER A 112 20.68 -18.15 -3.70
CA SER A 112 21.55 -17.88 -4.85
C SER A 112 21.57 -19.06 -5.81
N ALA A 113 21.51 -18.77 -7.11
CA ALA A 113 21.75 -19.70 -8.20
C ALA A 113 23.03 -19.27 -8.94
N SER A 114 23.96 -20.19 -9.17
CA SER A 114 25.18 -19.94 -9.94
C SER A 114 25.43 -21.04 -10.96
N TYR A 115 26.10 -20.69 -12.05
CA TYR A 115 26.46 -21.68 -13.06
C TYR A 115 27.63 -22.56 -12.58
N SER A 116 27.45 -23.87 -12.65
CA SER A 116 28.50 -24.87 -12.41
C SER A 116 28.93 -25.50 -13.73
N PRO A 117 30.24 -25.51 -14.06
CA PRO A 117 30.74 -26.24 -15.23
C PRO A 117 30.67 -27.77 -15.06
N THR A 118 30.50 -28.25 -13.82
CA THR A 118 30.38 -29.67 -13.48
C THR A 118 28.93 -30.04 -13.23
N GLU A 119 28.52 -31.22 -13.72
CA GLU A 119 27.18 -31.78 -13.54
C GLU A 119 26.90 -32.11 -12.06
N LEU A 120 25.87 -31.47 -11.52
CA LEU A 120 25.41 -31.63 -10.15
C LEU A 120 24.33 -32.71 -10.07
N HIS A 121 24.49 -33.60 -9.09
CA HIS A 121 23.65 -34.80 -8.93
C HIS A 121 22.50 -34.52 -7.96
N TYR A 122 21.57 -33.65 -8.35
CA TYR A 122 20.32 -33.46 -7.61
C TYR A 122 19.36 -34.65 -7.81
N PRO A 123 18.48 -34.94 -6.83
CA PRO A 123 17.44 -35.97 -6.97
C PRO A 123 16.67 -35.83 -8.29
N GLN A 124 16.31 -36.95 -8.91
CA GLN A 124 15.51 -36.90 -10.13
C GLN A 124 14.08 -36.46 -9.78
N SER A 125 13.61 -35.43 -10.47
CA SER A 125 12.27 -34.88 -10.34
C SER A 125 11.72 -34.61 -11.75
N PRO A 126 10.42 -34.88 -12.01
CA PRO A 126 9.79 -34.52 -13.27
C PRO A 126 9.77 -33.01 -13.51
N GLU A 127 9.93 -32.19 -12.47
CA GLU A 127 9.92 -30.73 -12.54
C GLU A 127 11.27 -30.13 -12.92
N LYS A 128 12.31 -30.95 -13.05
CA LYS A 128 13.68 -30.53 -13.34
C LYS A 128 13.84 -30.04 -14.78
N PHE A 129 14.40 -28.85 -14.96
CA PHE A 129 14.82 -28.38 -16.29
C PHE A 129 15.96 -29.25 -16.86
N GLN A 130 15.86 -29.57 -18.16
CA GLN A 130 16.75 -30.53 -18.83
C GLN A 130 17.73 -29.89 -19.81
N ASN A 131 17.40 -28.73 -20.39
CA ASN A 131 18.18 -28.12 -21.47
C ASN A 131 18.85 -26.79 -21.09
N TYR A 132 18.20 -25.99 -20.25
CA TYR A 132 18.68 -24.67 -19.87
C TYR A 132 19.00 -24.61 -18.39
N ALA A 133 20.09 -23.94 -18.04
CA ALA A 133 20.56 -23.76 -16.66
C ALA A 133 19.65 -22.79 -15.88
N GLN A 134 18.52 -23.32 -15.42
CA GLN A 134 17.42 -22.56 -14.81
C GLN A 134 16.90 -23.21 -13.53
N ALA A 135 16.23 -22.41 -12.72
CA ALA A 135 15.50 -22.84 -11.53
C ALA A 135 14.29 -21.93 -11.28
N LEU A 136 13.26 -22.47 -10.62
CA LEU A 136 12.13 -21.72 -10.11
C LEU A 136 12.21 -21.55 -8.59
N SER A 137 11.39 -20.66 -8.04
CA SER A 137 11.14 -20.60 -6.61
C SER A 137 10.34 -21.79 -6.10
N SER A 138 10.47 -22.13 -4.81
CA SER A 138 9.70 -23.19 -4.18
C SER A 138 8.23 -22.82 -3.94
N ARG A 139 7.95 -21.53 -3.73
CA ARG A 139 6.58 -21.00 -3.61
C ARG A 139 6.16 -20.33 -4.91
N SER A 140 4.86 -20.37 -5.17
CA SER A 140 4.20 -19.59 -6.21
C SER A 140 3.37 -18.45 -5.61
N PHE A 141 2.93 -17.55 -6.49
CA PHE A 141 2.08 -16.40 -6.20
C PHE A 141 0.76 -16.58 -6.95
N PRO A 142 -0.30 -17.07 -6.27
CA PRO A 142 -1.58 -17.37 -6.92
C PRO A 142 -2.50 -16.15 -7.08
N SER A 143 -2.25 -15.06 -6.34
CA SER A 143 -3.07 -13.85 -6.32
C SER A 143 -2.33 -12.70 -5.63
N GLY A 144 -2.86 -11.49 -5.74
CA GLY A 144 -2.40 -10.30 -5.01
C GLY A 144 -1.13 -9.64 -5.56
N ARG A 145 -0.54 -8.76 -4.75
CA ARG A 145 0.65 -7.97 -5.08
C ARG A 145 1.87 -8.50 -4.33
N HIS A 146 2.97 -8.73 -5.04
CA HIS A 146 4.21 -9.25 -4.46
C HIS A 146 5.40 -8.59 -5.11
N TYR A 147 6.51 -8.51 -4.38
CA TYR A 147 7.79 -8.18 -4.98
C TYR A 147 8.91 -9.04 -4.43
N TRP A 148 9.96 -9.17 -5.24
CA TRP A 148 11.24 -9.71 -4.82
C TRP A 148 12.36 -8.95 -5.50
N GLU A 149 13.47 -8.85 -4.79
CA GLU A 149 14.66 -8.18 -5.27
C GLU A 149 15.77 -9.17 -5.52
N VAL A 150 16.56 -8.90 -6.56
CA VAL A 150 17.67 -9.75 -6.97
C VAL A 150 18.89 -8.91 -7.28
N GLU A 151 20.07 -9.46 -7.03
CA GLU A 151 21.33 -8.96 -7.57
C GLU A 151 21.92 -10.02 -8.51
N GLY A 152 22.30 -9.62 -9.73
CA GLY A 152 23.01 -10.50 -10.67
C GLY A 152 24.50 -10.20 -10.76
N SER A 153 25.31 -11.13 -11.28
CA SER A 153 26.76 -10.97 -11.45
C SER A 153 27.16 -9.82 -12.39
N LYS A 154 28.39 -9.29 -12.21
CA LYS A 154 28.97 -8.23 -13.06
C LYS A 154 29.28 -8.69 -14.50
N SER A 155 29.48 -9.97 -14.70
CA SER A 155 29.84 -10.57 -15.99
C SER A 155 28.97 -11.78 -16.30
N GLY A 156 28.95 -12.14 -17.59
CA GLY A 156 28.21 -13.26 -18.15
C GLY A 156 26.69 -13.04 -18.26
N ASN A 157 26.02 -14.09 -18.72
CA ASN A 157 24.59 -14.08 -19.02
C ASN A 157 23.77 -14.57 -17.82
N TRP A 158 22.76 -13.79 -17.44
CA TRP A 158 21.80 -14.21 -16.44
C TRP A 158 20.42 -13.61 -16.71
N GLY A 159 19.38 -14.16 -16.11
CA GLY A 159 18.02 -13.69 -16.31
C GLY A 159 17.14 -13.95 -15.10
N VAL A 160 16.14 -13.08 -14.95
CA VAL A 160 15.19 -13.09 -13.83
C VAL A 160 13.80 -12.74 -14.34
N GLY A 161 12.78 -13.31 -13.71
CA GLY A 161 11.41 -13.08 -14.14
C GLY A 161 10.41 -13.95 -13.41
N ALA A 162 9.30 -14.24 -14.07
CA ALA A 162 8.25 -15.12 -13.56
C ALA A 162 7.83 -16.15 -14.60
N ALA A 163 7.42 -17.33 -14.15
CA ALA A 163 6.96 -18.42 -15.01
C ALA A 163 5.83 -19.21 -14.35
N TYR A 164 4.93 -19.75 -15.15
CA TYR A 164 3.96 -20.74 -14.71
C TYR A 164 4.65 -22.06 -14.35
N PRO A 165 4.07 -22.85 -13.43
CA PRO A 165 4.54 -24.19 -13.14
C PRO A 165 4.38 -25.13 -14.34
N SER A 166 3.46 -24.84 -15.26
CA SER A 166 3.24 -25.62 -16.49
C SER A 166 4.28 -25.38 -17.60
N ILE A 167 5.30 -24.55 -17.36
CA ILE A 167 6.39 -24.32 -18.31
C ILE A 167 7.08 -25.63 -18.70
N GLU A 168 7.43 -25.78 -19.98
CA GLU A 168 8.14 -26.95 -20.49
C GLU A 168 9.46 -27.15 -19.72
N ARG A 169 9.80 -28.41 -19.43
CA ARG A 169 11.04 -28.77 -18.73
C ARG A 169 12.19 -29.18 -19.66
N GLY A 170 11.89 -29.41 -20.94
CA GLY A 170 12.88 -29.77 -21.96
C GLY A 170 12.60 -29.11 -23.31
N GLY A 171 13.55 -29.22 -24.23
CA GLY A 171 13.51 -28.61 -25.55
C GLY A 171 13.72 -27.09 -25.54
N TYR A 172 13.73 -26.49 -26.73
CA TYR A 172 13.94 -25.04 -26.90
C TYR A 172 12.92 -24.17 -26.14
N GLN A 173 11.67 -24.65 -26.06
CA GLN A 173 10.56 -23.98 -25.40
C GLN A 173 10.67 -24.00 -23.87
N SER A 174 11.61 -24.76 -23.27
CA SER A 174 11.80 -24.73 -21.81
C SER A 174 12.55 -23.51 -21.29
N GLY A 175 13.17 -22.72 -22.17
CA GLY A 175 13.86 -21.49 -21.81
C GLY A 175 12.90 -20.41 -21.31
N ILE A 176 13.25 -19.73 -20.22
CA ILE A 176 12.46 -18.63 -19.65
C ILE A 176 12.55 -17.46 -20.63
N GLY A 177 11.43 -17.01 -21.18
CA GLY A 177 11.32 -16.02 -22.27
C GLY A 177 11.03 -16.65 -23.64
N ASN A 178 11.27 -17.95 -23.81
CA ASN A 178 11.13 -18.63 -25.10
C ASN A 178 9.70 -19.15 -25.36
N ASN A 179 8.74 -18.97 -24.45
CA ASN A 179 7.35 -19.41 -24.62
C ASN A 179 6.37 -18.42 -23.98
N ASN A 180 5.07 -18.69 -24.12
CA ASN A 180 3.99 -17.84 -23.61
C ASN A 180 3.63 -18.06 -22.13
N LYS A 181 4.37 -18.90 -21.41
CA LYS A 181 4.18 -19.24 -19.98
C LYS A 181 5.19 -18.56 -19.07
N CYS A 182 6.04 -17.69 -19.61
CA CYS A 182 7.07 -17.01 -18.83
C CYS A 182 7.42 -15.63 -19.40
N TRP A 183 7.91 -14.78 -18.51
CA TRP A 183 8.29 -13.39 -18.75
C TRP A 183 9.59 -13.12 -18.03
N CYS A 184 10.59 -12.55 -18.71
CA CYS A 184 11.86 -12.25 -18.05
C CYS A 184 12.59 -11.02 -18.58
N LEU A 185 13.46 -10.51 -17.71
CA LEU A 185 14.56 -9.63 -18.03
C LEU A 185 15.84 -10.47 -18.08
N ARG A 186 16.60 -10.39 -19.18
CA ARG A 186 17.92 -11.02 -19.32
C ARG A 186 19.00 -9.97 -19.43
N ARG A 187 20.13 -10.25 -18.81
CA ARG A 187 21.39 -9.54 -19.00
C ARG A 187 22.32 -10.41 -19.85
N TRP A 188 22.97 -9.76 -20.81
CA TRP A 188 23.94 -10.38 -21.71
C TRP A 188 25.37 -10.01 -21.34
N GLU A 189 26.32 -10.79 -21.86
CA GLU A 189 27.75 -10.65 -21.61
C GLU A 189 28.29 -9.28 -22.02
N ASP A 190 27.73 -8.70 -23.08
CA ASP A 190 28.03 -7.36 -23.58
C ASP A 190 27.26 -6.25 -22.85
N ILE A 191 26.92 -6.49 -21.57
CA ILE A 191 26.25 -5.58 -20.62
C ILE A 191 24.82 -5.16 -21.01
N ARG A 192 24.31 -5.54 -22.18
CA ARG A 192 22.95 -5.20 -22.62
C ARG A 192 21.91 -5.99 -21.85
N TYR A 193 20.70 -5.41 -21.76
CA TYR A 193 19.53 -6.07 -21.20
C TYR A 193 18.44 -6.22 -22.24
N SER A 194 17.72 -7.34 -22.19
CA SER A 194 16.52 -7.59 -23.00
C SER A 194 15.37 -8.03 -22.12
N VAL A 195 14.15 -7.72 -22.55
CA VAL A 195 12.93 -8.31 -22.00
C VAL A 195 12.38 -9.32 -22.99
N GLU A 196 11.99 -10.50 -22.50
CA GLU A 196 11.63 -11.65 -23.33
C GLU A 196 10.35 -12.32 -22.86
N HIS A 197 9.48 -12.64 -23.82
CA HIS A 197 8.23 -13.37 -23.66
C HIS A 197 7.79 -13.94 -25.01
N ASP A 198 7.25 -15.16 -25.04
CA ASP A 198 6.70 -15.78 -26.26
C ASP A 198 7.71 -15.83 -27.42
N SER A 199 8.97 -16.17 -27.12
CA SER A 199 10.07 -16.18 -28.10
C SER A 199 10.36 -14.81 -28.74
N LYS A 200 9.76 -13.73 -28.24
CA LYS A 200 10.01 -12.36 -28.67
C LYS A 200 10.88 -11.69 -27.63
N TRP A 201 11.89 -10.97 -28.10
CA TRP A 201 12.76 -10.19 -27.24
C TRP A 201 12.83 -8.75 -27.72
N THR A 202 12.92 -7.82 -26.77
CA THR A 202 13.15 -6.40 -27.03
C THR A 202 14.34 -5.97 -26.18
N GLN A 203 15.32 -5.34 -26.81
CA GLN A 203 16.45 -4.74 -26.07
C GLN A 203 15.97 -3.52 -25.30
N LEU A 204 16.41 -3.36 -24.05
CA LEU A 204 16.18 -2.13 -23.32
C LEU A 204 16.95 -0.97 -23.99
N PRO A 205 16.36 0.24 -24.03
CA PRO A 205 16.98 1.41 -24.65
C PRO A 205 18.20 1.92 -23.87
N HIS A 206 18.25 1.65 -22.56
CA HIS A 206 19.31 2.06 -21.67
C HIS A 206 19.89 0.85 -20.95
N VAL A 207 21.19 0.90 -20.65
CA VAL A 207 21.86 -0.08 -19.81
C VAL A 207 21.64 0.33 -18.35
N PRO A 208 21.02 -0.53 -17.52
CA PRO A 208 20.85 -0.27 -16.09
C PRO A 208 22.16 0.08 -15.39
N SER A 209 22.13 1.08 -14.52
CA SER A 209 23.34 1.59 -13.84
C SER A 209 23.83 0.64 -12.72
N CYS A 210 22.91 -0.15 -12.17
CA CYS A 210 23.20 -1.16 -11.15
C CYS A 210 22.68 -2.54 -11.57
N ARG A 211 23.02 -3.57 -10.79
CA ARG A 211 22.60 -4.98 -11.03
C ARG A 211 21.51 -5.43 -10.08
N ARG A 212 20.99 -4.51 -9.26
CA ARG A 212 19.92 -4.77 -8.31
C ARG A 212 18.60 -4.50 -9.03
N ILE A 213 17.81 -5.54 -9.23
CA ILE A 213 16.55 -5.48 -9.95
C ILE A 213 15.43 -5.83 -8.99
N ARG A 214 14.36 -5.04 -8.96
CA ARG A 214 13.10 -5.42 -8.33
C ARG A 214 12.16 -5.95 -9.38
N ILE A 215 11.57 -7.10 -9.09
CA ILE A 215 10.47 -7.66 -9.87
C ILE A 215 9.22 -7.46 -9.03
N TRP A 216 8.23 -6.78 -9.61
CA TRP A 216 6.95 -6.48 -8.98
C TRP A 216 5.82 -7.13 -9.76
N LEU A 217 4.97 -7.86 -9.05
CA LEU A 217 3.82 -8.56 -9.59
C LEU A 217 2.55 -7.97 -9.00
N ASP A 218 1.63 -7.52 -9.85
CA ASP A 218 0.22 -7.31 -9.51
C ASP A 218 -0.59 -8.34 -10.30
N TYR A 219 -0.96 -9.42 -9.61
CA TYR A 219 -1.58 -10.57 -10.25
C TYR A 219 -2.95 -10.21 -10.83
N GLU A 220 -3.77 -9.47 -10.07
CA GLU A 220 -5.14 -9.15 -10.48
C GLU A 220 -5.20 -8.04 -11.55
N ALA A 221 -4.26 -7.09 -11.51
CA ALA A 221 -4.10 -6.12 -12.59
C ALA A 221 -3.41 -6.71 -13.83
N GLY A 222 -2.87 -7.93 -13.74
CA GLY A 222 -2.17 -8.58 -14.84
C GLY A 222 -0.86 -7.90 -15.21
N ARG A 223 -0.10 -7.39 -14.22
CA ARG A 223 1.15 -6.63 -14.45
C ARG A 223 2.35 -7.31 -13.82
N LEU A 224 3.42 -7.44 -14.61
CA LEU A 224 4.75 -7.81 -14.13
C LEU A 224 5.77 -6.75 -14.54
N SER A 225 6.28 -6.00 -13.57
CA SER A 225 7.16 -4.86 -13.79
C SER A 225 8.57 -5.12 -13.27
N PHE A 226 9.56 -4.56 -13.96
CA PHE A 226 10.98 -4.60 -13.62
C PHE A 226 11.47 -3.19 -13.34
N TYR A 227 12.19 -3.02 -12.23
CA TYR A 227 12.80 -1.75 -11.84
C TYR A 227 14.28 -1.94 -11.52
N GLU A 228 15.12 -0.99 -11.92
CA GLU A 228 16.50 -0.91 -11.44
C GLU A 228 16.51 -0.18 -10.10
N LEU A 229 17.15 -0.77 -9.09
CA LEU A 229 17.29 -0.18 -7.76
C LEU A 229 18.55 0.68 -7.70
N SER A 230 18.57 1.74 -8.52
CA SER A 230 19.50 2.86 -8.41
C SER A 230 18.85 4.00 -7.63
N GLU A 231 19.59 5.09 -7.41
CA GLU A 231 19.05 6.31 -6.83
C GLU A 231 19.13 7.42 -7.88
N PRO A 232 18.00 7.85 -8.49
CA PRO A 232 16.62 7.38 -8.28
C PRO A 232 16.33 5.98 -8.87
N ILE A 233 15.36 5.26 -8.33
CA ILE A 233 14.83 3.99 -8.87
C ILE A 233 14.23 4.26 -10.24
N ARG A 234 14.55 3.40 -11.22
CA ARG A 234 14.08 3.57 -12.60
C ARG A 234 13.22 2.40 -13.05
N HIS A 235 12.12 2.70 -13.71
CA HIS A 235 11.34 1.69 -14.41
C HIS A 235 12.13 1.17 -15.62
N LEU A 236 12.14 -0.16 -15.78
CA LEU A 236 12.78 -0.80 -16.93
C LEU A 236 11.75 -1.30 -17.94
N HIS A 237 10.73 -2.03 -17.47
CA HIS A 237 9.69 -2.60 -18.33
C HIS A 237 8.49 -3.11 -17.55
N THR A 238 7.32 -3.14 -18.19
CA THR A 238 6.12 -3.81 -17.66
C THR A 238 5.51 -4.70 -18.74
N PHE A 239 5.32 -5.98 -18.40
CA PHE A 239 4.44 -6.85 -19.16
C PHE A 239 3.01 -6.72 -18.66
N THR A 240 2.05 -6.74 -19.59
CA THR A 240 0.62 -6.83 -19.29
C THR A 240 0.07 -8.13 -19.85
N ALA A 241 -0.48 -8.98 -18.98
CA ALA A 241 -1.04 -10.28 -19.34
C ALA A 241 -2.13 -10.69 -18.35
N SER A 242 -3.12 -11.46 -18.80
CA SER A 242 -4.08 -12.10 -17.91
C SER A 242 -3.47 -13.40 -17.37
N PHE A 243 -3.08 -13.40 -16.09
CA PHE A 243 -2.45 -14.57 -15.50
C PHE A 243 -3.48 -15.69 -15.23
N THR A 244 -3.15 -16.91 -15.65
CA THR A 244 -4.06 -18.08 -15.60
C THR A 244 -3.62 -19.16 -14.64
N GLU A 245 -2.37 -19.10 -14.18
CA GLU A 245 -1.79 -20.03 -13.20
C GLU A 245 -0.96 -19.22 -12.18
N PRO A 246 -0.75 -19.76 -10.97
CA PRO A 246 0.18 -19.17 -10.02
C PRO A 246 1.57 -18.97 -10.63
N LEU A 247 2.20 -17.83 -10.36
CA LEU A 247 3.52 -17.53 -10.90
C LEU A 247 4.63 -17.94 -9.92
N HIS A 248 5.67 -18.60 -10.41
CA HIS A 248 6.92 -18.77 -9.69
C HIS A 248 7.93 -17.71 -10.12
N ALA A 249 8.77 -17.25 -9.19
CA ALA A 249 9.97 -16.50 -9.56
C ALA A 249 10.92 -17.43 -10.33
N ALA A 250 11.49 -16.92 -11.41
CA ALA A 250 12.21 -17.71 -12.39
C ALA A 250 13.62 -17.14 -12.59
N PHE A 251 14.63 -18.01 -12.59
CA PHE A 251 16.04 -17.64 -12.57
C PHE A 251 16.81 -18.41 -13.64
N TRP A 252 17.70 -17.72 -14.34
CA TRP A 252 18.56 -18.29 -15.37
C TRP A 252 19.99 -17.78 -15.21
N VAL A 253 20.96 -18.68 -15.38
CA VAL A 253 22.40 -18.38 -15.36
C VAL A 253 23.08 -19.16 -16.46
N GLN A 254 23.99 -18.53 -17.19
CA GLN A 254 24.72 -19.18 -18.28
C GLN A 254 26.12 -18.60 -18.36
N SER A 255 27.13 -19.48 -18.27
CA SER A 255 28.58 -19.24 -18.28
C SER A 255 29.26 -19.17 -16.92
N HIS A 256 30.56 -19.47 -16.91
CA HIS A 256 31.37 -19.52 -15.70
C HIS A 256 31.41 -18.16 -14.99
N GLY A 257 31.17 -18.17 -13.67
CA GLY A 257 31.14 -16.96 -12.85
C GLY A 257 29.81 -16.21 -12.83
N THR A 258 28.79 -16.69 -13.56
CA THR A 258 27.44 -16.11 -13.50
C THR A 258 26.69 -16.57 -12.27
N TRP A 259 25.99 -15.63 -11.66
CA TRP A 259 25.12 -15.90 -10.53
C TRP A 259 23.99 -14.87 -10.44
N VAL A 260 22.90 -15.29 -9.83
CA VAL A 260 21.80 -14.43 -9.38
C VAL A 260 21.52 -14.76 -7.93
N ARG A 261 21.32 -13.72 -7.11
CA ARG A 261 21.01 -13.84 -5.69
C ARG A 261 19.75 -13.06 -5.38
N ILE A 262 18.80 -13.70 -4.70
CA ILE A 262 17.67 -13.05 -4.05
C ILE A 262 18.24 -12.23 -2.89
N ILE A 263 18.08 -10.91 -2.94
CA ILE A 263 18.51 -10.02 -1.87
C ILE A 263 17.33 -9.79 -0.93
N ARG A 264 17.61 -9.86 0.37
CA ARG A 264 16.76 -9.25 1.39
C ARG A 264 17.35 -7.88 1.65
N GLU A 265 16.52 -6.88 1.88
CA GLU A 265 17.01 -5.61 2.42
C GLU A 265 17.82 -5.94 3.70
N ARG A 266 19.02 -5.38 3.84
CA ARG A 266 19.85 -5.55 5.05
C ARG A 266 19.08 -4.91 6.21
N GLU A 267 18.16 -5.64 6.82
CA GLU A 267 17.94 -5.49 8.25
C GLU A 267 19.29 -5.79 8.89
N LYS A 268 19.92 -4.80 9.53
CA LYS A 268 21.11 -4.93 10.38
C LYS A 268 20.85 -5.82 11.63
N GLY A 269 20.07 -6.89 11.49
CA GLY A 269 19.72 -7.88 12.50
C GLY A 269 20.45 -9.22 12.34
N ALA A 270 21.57 -9.25 11.61
CA ALA A 270 22.37 -10.46 11.40
C ALA A 270 23.00 -11.00 12.71
N GLU A 271 23.12 -10.20 13.77
CA GLU A 271 23.56 -10.69 15.09
C GLU A 271 22.42 -11.30 15.92
N VAL A 272 21.18 -10.79 15.79
CA VAL A 272 20.01 -11.26 16.56
C VAL A 272 19.52 -12.63 16.10
N ARG A 273 19.54 -12.89 14.78
CA ARG A 273 19.15 -14.22 14.25
C ARG A 273 20.19 -15.30 14.53
N THR A 274 21.45 -14.94 14.71
CA THR A 274 22.52 -15.88 15.04
C THR A 274 22.41 -16.34 16.50
N LEU A 275 22.08 -15.43 17.42
CA LEU A 275 21.74 -15.75 18.82
C LEU A 275 20.46 -16.58 18.95
N LYS A 276 19.40 -16.25 18.20
CA LYS A 276 18.14 -17.01 18.24
C LYS A 276 18.29 -18.45 17.72
N ARG A 277 19.13 -18.67 16.68
CA ARG A 277 19.43 -20.01 16.16
C ARG A 277 20.27 -20.86 17.10
N GLU A 278 21.18 -20.25 17.85
CA GLU A 278 21.97 -20.95 18.87
C GLU A 278 21.08 -21.37 20.05
N THR A 279 20.12 -20.52 20.46
CA THR A 279 19.13 -20.83 21.51
C THR A 279 18.14 -21.91 21.09
N ASP A 280 17.58 -21.85 19.88
CA ASP A 280 16.64 -22.86 19.37
C ASP A 280 17.32 -24.22 19.08
N ARG A 281 18.63 -24.21 18.85
CA ARG A 281 19.44 -25.44 18.74
C ARG A 281 19.64 -26.09 20.12
N GLN A 282 19.92 -25.30 21.15
CA GLN A 282 20.06 -25.80 22.52
C GLN A 282 18.75 -26.37 23.10
N ILE A 283 17.60 -25.85 22.67
CA ILE A 283 16.26 -26.36 23.06
C ILE A 283 15.94 -27.68 22.32
N ARG A 284 16.35 -27.82 21.06
CA ARG A 284 16.12 -29.07 20.28
C ARG A 284 16.98 -30.25 20.74
N ASP A 285 18.17 -29.97 21.25
CA ASP A 285 19.08 -31.01 21.72
C ASP A 285 18.64 -31.62 23.07
N SER A 286 17.64 -31.04 23.77
CA SER A 286 17.13 -31.55 25.05
C SER A 286 15.89 -32.46 24.98
N GLU A 287 15.22 -32.61 23.84
CA GLU A 287 13.88 -33.24 23.77
C GLU A 287 13.78 -34.54 22.94
N ASN A 288 14.89 -35.19 22.55
CA ASN A 288 14.84 -36.41 21.73
C ASN A 288 15.40 -37.66 22.42
N LEU A 289 14.53 -38.44 23.09
CA LEU A 289 14.76 -39.85 23.47
C LEU A 289 13.51 -40.74 23.22
N THR A 290 13.45 -41.30 21.99
CA THR A 290 12.99 -42.66 21.57
C THR A 290 11.49 -43.11 21.52
N PRO A 291 11.13 -44.10 20.63
CA PRO A 291 9.90 -44.13 19.80
C PRO A 291 9.07 -45.46 19.79
N GLY A 292 7.95 -45.55 19.01
CA GLY A 292 7.45 -46.85 18.46
C GLY A 292 5.97 -47.04 17.99
N ARG A 293 5.80 -47.21 16.65
CA ARG A 293 4.96 -48.15 15.81
C ARG A 293 3.40 -48.22 15.71
N GLU A 294 2.94 -48.17 14.44
CA GLU A 294 1.95 -48.99 13.63
C GLU A 294 0.49 -49.20 14.14
N LYS A 295 -0.62 -49.28 13.36
CA LYS A 295 -0.95 -49.44 11.91
C LYS A 295 -2.50 -49.26 11.68
N LEU A 296 -2.86 -48.68 10.51
CA LEU A 296 -4.00 -48.91 9.57
C LEU A 296 -5.51 -48.64 9.91
N ASP A 297 -6.02 -47.63 9.17
CA ASP A 297 -7.22 -47.52 8.28
C ASP A 297 -8.67 -47.78 8.77
N PRO A 298 -9.43 -46.67 8.85
CA PRO A 298 -10.71 -46.49 8.14
C PRO A 298 -10.81 -45.10 7.44
N GLU A 299 -9.65 -44.49 7.15
CA GLU A 299 -9.39 -43.05 6.98
C GLU A 299 -9.75 -42.51 5.58
N THR A 300 -9.83 -43.36 4.58
CA THR A 300 -10.01 -42.93 3.18
C THR A 300 -11.39 -42.39 2.84
N ARG A 301 -12.36 -42.48 3.76
CA ARG A 301 -13.72 -41.93 3.57
C ARG A 301 -14.00 -40.66 4.38
N MET A 302 -13.27 -40.42 5.47
CA MET A 302 -13.25 -39.14 6.20
C MET A 302 -12.25 -38.14 5.60
N GLN A 303 -11.27 -38.61 4.82
CA GLN A 303 -10.25 -37.78 4.18
C GLN A 303 -10.81 -36.78 3.16
N GLU A 304 -11.92 -37.05 2.48
CA GLU A 304 -12.50 -36.11 1.51
C GLU A 304 -13.30 -34.97 2.18
N GLU A 305 -14.06 -35.24 3.25
CA GLU A 305 -14.74 -34.19 4.03
C GLU A 305 -13.76 -33.41 4.94
N GLY A 306 -12.76 -34.11 5.49
CA GLY A 306 -11.65 -33.50 6.24
C GLY A 306 -10.76 -32.62 5.36
N ALA A 307 -10.53 -32.97 4.09
CA ALA A 307 -9.78 -32.14 3.15
C ALA A 307 -10.52 -30.85 2.79
N VAL A 308 -11.85 -30.88 2.60
CA VAL A 308 -12.64 -29.68 2.32
C VAL A 308 -12.68 -28.75 3.54
N SER A 309 -12.89 -29.29 4.75
CA SER A 309 -12.84 -28.51 5.98
C SER A 309 -11.43 -27.95 6.25
N HIS A 310 -10.38 -28.74 6.00
CA HIS A 310 -8.99 -28.29 6.12
C HIS A 310 -8.64 -27.23 5.06
N ILE A 311 -9.18 -27.29 3.84
CA ILE A 311 -8.99 -26.24 2.81
C ILE A 311 -9.74 -24.97 3.17
N ILE A 312 -10.96 -25.06 3.71
CA ILE A 312 -11.71 -23.89 4.18
C ILE A 312 -10.98 -23.27 5.37
N HIS A 313 -10.59 -24.07 6.36
CA HIS A 313 -9.91 -23.55 7.54
C HIS A 313 -8.51 -23.03 7.22
N LYS A 314 -7.78 -23.67 6.30
CA LYS A 314 -6.52 -23.15 5.76
C LYS A 314 -6.75 -21.87 4.95
N GLY A 315 -7.80 -21.78 4.15
CA GLY A 315 -8.16 -20.56 3.42
C GLY A 315 -8.59 -19.42 4.33
N GLU A 316 -9.29 -19.71 5.43
CA GLU A 316 -9.65 -18.74 6.47
C GLU A 316 -8.45 -18.31 7.30
N THR A 317 -7.54 -19.25 7.61
CA THR A 317 -6.28 -18.97 8.31
C THR A 317 -5.35 -18.16 7.42
N GLU A 318 -5.22 -18.52 6.14
CA GLU A 318 -4.46 -17.76 5.13
C GLU A 318 -5.13 -16.41 4.85
N ARG A 319 -6.46 -16.29 4.91
CA ARG A 319 -7.18 -15.02 4.80
C ARG A 319 -6.96 -14.15 6.04
N GLU A 320 -7.02 -14.72 7.24
CA GLU A 320 -6.70 -14.01 8.48
C GLU A 320 -5.21 -13.68 8.56
N GLU A 321 -4.34 -14.51 8.02
CA GLU A 321 -2.90 -14.27 7.93
C GLU A 321 -2.61 -13.20 6.87
N LEU A 322 -3.30 -13.20 5.71
CA LEU A 322 -3.28 -12.09 4.74
C LEU A 322 -3.85 -10.80 5.34
N ALA A 323 -4.91 -10.88 6.14
CA ALA A 323 -5.55 -9.72 6.77
C ALA A 323 -4.70 -9.14 7.91
N ARG A 324 -4.05 -10.00 8.73
CA ARG A 324 -2.99 -9.59 9.67
C ARG A 324 -1.74 -9.09 8.93
N GLN A 325 -1.59 -9.49 7.67
CA GLN A 325 -0.56 -9.00 6.77
C GLN A 325 -0.97 -7.74 5.99
N ILE A 326 -2.07 -7.07 6.33
CA ILE A 326 -2.35 -5.71 5.89
C ILE A 326 -2.25 -4.87 7.17
N PRO A 327 -1.32 -3.90 7.27
CA PRO A 327 -1.30 -3.00 8.41
C PRO A 327 -2.69 -2.35 8.50
N ASP A 328 -3.27 -2.31 9.69
CA ASP A 328 -4.59 -1.71 9.86
C ASP A 328 -4.54 -0.24 9.38
N MET A 329 -5.64 0.28 8.82
CA MET A 329 -5.70 1.66 8.34
C MET A 329 -5.35 2.65 9.45
N GLU A 330 -5.66 2.32 10.71
CA GLU A 330 -5.22 3.09 11.88
C GLU A 330 -3.68 3.10 12.04
N GLU A 331 -3.04 1.95 11.90
CA GLU A 331 -1.58 1.83 11.92
C GLU A 331 -0.94 2.63 10.77
N LEU A 332 -1.48 2.51 9.55
CA LEU A 332 -1.04 3.30 8.40
C LEU A 332 -1.23 4.80 8.62
N CYS A 333 -2.31 5.21 9.29
CA CYS A 333 -2.52 6.60 9.65
C CYS A 333 -1.44 7.11 10.60
N ASN A 334 -1.15 6.33 11.63
CA ASN A 334 -0.14 6.65 12.62
C ASN A 334 1.26 6.75 12.02
N LEU A 335 1.59 5.86 11.08
CA LEU A 335 2.85 5.90 10.34
C LEU A 335 2.97 7.18 9.50
N ALA A 336 1.91 7.59 8.80
CA ALA A 336 1.90 8.83 8.02
C ALA A 336 1.94 10.10 8.88
N GLY A 337 1.27 10.10 10.03
CA GLY A 337 1.35 11.17 11.02
C GLY A 337 2.75 11.30 11.60
N THR A 338 3.33 10.19 12.06
CA THR A 338 4.68 10.11 12.63
C THR A 338 5.73 10.61 11.64
N LEU A 339 5.65 10.23 10.36
CA LEU A 339 6.54 10.77 9.33
C LEU A 339 6.35 12.27 9.10
N GLY A 340 5.12 12.76 9.05
CA GLY A 340 4.86 14.19 8.95
C GLY A 340 5.55 14.98 10.06
N SER A 341 5.44 14.48 11.30
CA SER A 341 6.04 15.09 12.48
C SER A 341 7.57 15.01 12.50
N LEU A 342 8.15 13.84 12.16
CA LEU A 342 9.61 13.65 12.09
C LEU A 342 10.28 14.52 11.02
N LEU A 343 9.61 14.66 9.88
CA LEU A 343 10.11 15.45 8.76
C LEU A 343 10.01 16.95 9.02
N ALA A 344 9.04 17.39 9.83
CA ALA A 344 8.96 18.77 10.31
C ALA A 344 10.07 19.10 11.34
N GLN A 345 10.48 18.14 12.18
CA GLN A 345 11.56 18.35 13.16
C GLN A 345 12.96 18.48 12.54
N GLY A 346 13.15 18.00 11.30
CA GLY A 346 14.41 18.16 10.55
C GLY A 346 14.71 19.59 10.08
N SER A 347 13.75 20.53 10.17
CA SER A 347 13.96 21.93 9.78
C SER A 347 14.47 22.85 10.91
N ASP A 348 14.43 22.41 12.18
CA ASP A 348 14.74 23.24 13.35
C ASP A 348 16.23 23.20 13.74
N GLY A 349 17.09 23.24 12.73
CA GLY A 349 18.54 23.28 12.88
C GLY A 349 19.15 24.68 12.92
N ALA A 350 18.49 25.69 13.52
CA ALA A 350 19.15 26.96 13.90
C ALA A 350 18.22 27.91 14.67
N ALA A 351 18.28 27.92 16.01
CA ALA A 351 18.35 29.12 16.85
C ALA A 351 18.11 28.76 18.33
N LEU A 352 19.19 28.43 19.04
CA LEU A 352 19.26 28.71 20.48
C LEU A 352 20.08 29.98 20.65
N CYS A 353 19.43 31.07 21.08
CA CYS A 353 20.03 32.14 21.89
C CYS A 353 18.95 33.10 22.44
N GLY A 354 18.72 32.97 23.76
CA GLY A 354 18.25 33.94 24.76
C GLY A 354 17.36 35.15 24.41
N ALA A 355 16.24 35.30 25.13
CA ALA A 355 16.05 36.33 26.17
C ALA A 355 14.60 36.30 26.69
N GLU A 356 14.45 36.74 27.94
CA GLU A 356 13.23 36.78 28.76
C GLU A 356 12.05 37.57 28.14
N GLY A 357 10.83 37.18 28.54
CA GLY A 357 9.71 38.12 28.69
C GLY A 357 8.44 37.84 27.89
N ALA A 358 7.38 37.52 28.65
CA ALA A 358 5.96 37.80 28.42
C ALA A 358 5.22 37.19 27.20
N ASP A 359 4.15 36.49 27.55
CA ASP A 359 2.85 36.36 26.87
C ASP A 359 2.85 36.23 25.33
N ASN A 360 2.61 35.01 24.83
CA ASN A 360 2.01 34.83 23.51
C ASN A 360 1.18 33.55 23.41
N GLU A 361 -0.05 33.75 22.93
CA GLU A 361 -1.01 32.74 22.51
C GLU A 361 -0.42 31.81 21.45
N GLY A 362 -0.95 30.57 21.42
CA GLY A 362 -0.50 29.48 20.57
C GLY A 362 -0.21 29.87 19.13
N ARG A 363 1.07 29.96 18.81
CA ARG A 363 1.59 29.76 17.46
C ARG A 363 2.26 28.40 17.45
N GLU A 364 1.61 27.42 16.84
CA GLU A 364 2.35 26.26 16.35
C GLU A 364 3.39 26.77 15.36
N ALA A 365 4.63 26.32 15.53
CA ALA A 365 5.70 26.59 14.60
C ALA A 365 5.33 25.97 13.25
N ASP A 366 4.99 26.81 12.27
CA ASP A 366 5.02 26.44 10.86
C ASP A 366 6.49 26.15 10.49
N GLY A 367 6.95 24.94 10.82
CA GLY A 367 8.21 24.41 10.33
C GLY A 367 8.15 24.37 8.81
N ILE A 368 9.01 25.15 8.15
CA ILE A 368 9.10 25.18 6.69
C ILE A 368 9.72 23.86 6.25
N MET A 369 8.86 22.89 5.91
CA MET A 369 9.27 21.65 5.25
C MET A 369 10.03 21.98 3.97
N ALA A 370 11.19 21.36 3.76
CA ALA A 370 11.91 21.49 2.49
C ALA A 370 10.97 21.08 1.33
N PRO A 371 10.94 21.80 0.19
CA PRO A 371 9.95 21.59 -0.86
C PRO A 371 9.81 20.14 -1.35
N GLY A 372 10.92 19.40 -1.52
CA GLY A 372 10.87 17.98 -1.93
C GLY A 372 10.34 17.02 -0.86
N LEU A 373 10.35 17.43 0.40
CA LEU A 373 9.86 16.65 1.55
C LEU A 373 8.33 16.75 1.68
N ALA A 374 7.78 17.93 1.41
CA ALA A 374 6.34 18.17 1.40
C ALA A 374 5.65 17.33 0.32
N ASP A 375 6.21 17.30 -0.89
CA ASP A 375 5.70 16.47 -1.99
C ASP A 375 5.74 14.98 -1.65
N THR A 376 6.75 14.54 -0.91
CA THR A 376 6.89 13.16 -0.50
C THR A 376 5.81 12.75 0.51
N VAL A 377 5.59 13.57 1.53
CA VAL A 377 4.52 13.36 2.52
C VAL A 377 3.14 13.41 1.86
N LEU A 378 2.94 14.35 0.93
CA LEU A 378 1.71 14.46 0.15
C LEU A 378 1.46 13.19 -0.70
N GLY A 379 2.50 12.67 -1.34
CA GLY A 379 2.45 11.43 -2.12
C GLY A 379 2.03 10.21 -1.28
N ILE A 380 2.59 10.06 -0.09
CA ILE A 380 2.22 8.99 0.86
C ILE A 380 0.77 9.18 1.34
N ARG A 381 0.37 10.40 1.71
CA ARG A 381 -1.02 10.68 2.12
C ARG A 381 -2.00 10.34 1.01
N ARG A 382 -1.66 10.66 -0.24
CA ARG A 382 -2.47 10.32 -1.40
C ARG A 382 -2.62 8.81 -1.59
N LEU A 383 -1.59 8.03 -1.27
CA LEU A 383 -1.65 6.57 -1.31
C LEU A 383 -2.55 5.99 -0.22
N ILE A 384 -2.42 6.50 1.00
CA ILE A 384 -3.14 5.95 2.16
C ILE A 384 -4.61 6.38 2.12
N TYR A 385 -4.90 7.64 1.80
CA TYR A 385 -6.24 8.22 1.95
C TYR A 385 -6.95 8.50 0.62
N GLY A 386 -6.24 8.42 -0.50
CA GLY A 386 -6.74 8.92 -1.77
C GLY A 386 -6.53 10.42 -1.94
N GLN A 387 -7.25 11.03 -2.87
CA GLN A 387 -7.07 12.45 -3.19
C GLN A 387 -7.61 13.34 -2.06
N GLU A 388 -6.78 14.28 -1.61
CA GLU A 388 -7.25 15.36 -0.73
C GLU A 388 -8.28 16.21 -1.47
N ALA A 389 -9.41 16.50 -0.83
CA ALA A 389 -10.45 17.35 -1.40
C ALA A 389 -10.11 18.85 -1.28
N THR A 390 -8.95 19.27 -1.78
CA THR A 390 -8.35 20.61 -1.58
C THR A 390 -9.33 21.78 -1.83
N ASP A 391 -10.21 21.64 -2.83
CA ASP A 391 -11.20 22.66 -3.22
C ASP A 391 -12.60 22.43 -2.59
N LEU A 392 -12.70 21.67 -1.50
CA LEU A 392 -13.99 21.41 -0.85
C LEU A 392 -14.52 22.68 -0.18
N VAL A 393 -15.64 23.21 -0.67
CA VAL A 393 -16.32 24.37 -0.08
C VAL A 393 -17.82 24.12 0.06
N LEU A 394 -18.45 24.79 1.01
CA LEU A 394 -19.87 24.73 1.32
C LEU A 394 -20.71 25.34 0.19
N ASP A 395 -21.86 24.72 -0.08
CA ASP A 395 -22.87 25.25 -0.97
C ASP A 395 -23.93 26.06 -0.20
N ILE A 396 -23.88 27.37 -0.38
CA ILE A 396 -24.80 28.33 0.22
C ILE A 396 -26.27 28.11 -0.22
N ASN A 397 -26.49 27.48 -1.37
CA ASN A 397 -27.84 27.17 -1.85
C ASN A 397 -28.48 26.01 -1.09
N THR A 398 -27.67 25.19 -0.42
CA THR A 398 -28.12 24.07 0.41
C THR A 398 -28.25 24.46 1.88
N ALA A 399 -27.47 25.45 2.33
CA ALA A 399 -27.39 25.87 3.73
C ALA A 399 -28.73 26.33 4.31
N HIS A 400 -29.17 25.78 5.43
CA HIS A 400 -30.36 26.26 6.12
C HIS A 400 -30.24 27.73 6.55
N ASN A 401 -31.37 28.42 6.75
CA ASN A 401 -31.39 29.86 7.08
C ASN A 401 -30.75 30.23 8.42
N HIS A 402 -30.51 29.25 9.30
CA HIS A 402 -29.75 29.43 10.54
C HIS A 402 -28.30 28.96 10.45
N VAL A 403 -27.78 28.67 9.25
CA VAL A 403 -26.38 28.31 9.01
C VAL A 403 -25.68 29.47 8.33
N SER A 404 -24.79 30.15 9.05
CA SER A 404 -23.91 31.17 8.50
C SER A 404 -22.72 30.51 7.81
N VAL A 405 -22.55 30.79 6.52
CA VAL A 405 -21.41 30.33 5.73
C VAL A 405 -20.39 31.46 5.61
N SER A 406 -19.12 31.18 5.94
CA SER A 406 -18.02 32.16 5.83
C SER A 406 -17.79 32.63 4.39
N GLY A 407 -17.10 33.77 4.22
CA GLY A 407 -16.83 34.34 2.90
C GLY A 407 -15.99 33.44 1.98
N ASP A 408 -15.07 32.66 2.56
CA ASP A 408 -14.30 31.62 1.85
C ASP A 408 -15.07 30.31 1.63
N ARG A 409 -16.29 30.22 2.19
CA ARG A 409 -17.18 29.04 2.18
C ARG A 409 -16.54 27.79 2.79
N LYS A 410 -15.53 27.92 3.65
CA LYS A 410 -14.90 26.80 4.36
C LYS A 410 -15.48 26.57 5.75
N SER A 411 -16.26 27.50 6.30
CA SER A 411 -16.83 27.39 7.65
C SER A 411 -18.34 27.53 7.66
N ALA A 412 -19.00 26.71 8.48
CA ALA A 412 -20.42 26.79 8.80
C ALA A 412 -20.55 27.05 10.31
N SER A 413 -21.37 28.02 10.71
CA SER A 413 -21.68 28.29 12.12
C SER A 413 -23.18 28.52 12.31
N TYR A 414 -23.68 28.15 13.49
CA TYR A 414 -25.08 28.37 13.82
C TYR A 414 -25.36 29.86 14.10
N SER A 415 -26.41 30.38 13.48
CA SER A 415 -26.91 31.74 13.71
C SER A 415 -28.24 31.68 14.48
N LEU A 416 -28.35 32.44 15.57
CA LEU A 416 -29.61 32.59 16.30
C LEU A 416 -30.68 33.33 15.48
N THR A 417 -30.26 34.18 14.55
CA THR A 417 -31.15 34.94 13.67
C THR A 417 -31.16 34.32 12.28
N ALA A 418 -32.35 34.21 11.68
CA ALA A 418 -32.48 33.75 10.30
C ALA A 418 -31.77 34.70 9.32
N LEU A 419 -30.94 34.15 8.43
CA LEU A 419 -30.08 34.89 7.50
C LEU A 419 -30.79 35.28 6.19
N HIS A 420 -32.04 34.86 6.00
CA HIS A 420 -32.89 35.19 4.85
C HIS A 420 -32.20 35.01 3.49
N TYR A 421 -31.56 33.87 3.28
CA TYR A 421 -30.97 33.55 1.97
C TYR A 421 -32.03 33.48 0.86
N PRO A 422 -31.65 33.68 -0.42
CA PRO A 422 -32.56 33.48 -1.54
C PRO A 422 -33.18 32.08 -1.54
N GLN A 423 -34.44 31.98 -1.97
CA GLN A 423 -35.12 30.69 -2.04
C GLN A 423 -34.40 29.74 -3.01
N SER A 424 -34.19 28.50 -2.57
CA SER A 424 -33.54 27.44 -3.33
C SER A 424 -34.24 26.11 -3.02
N PRO A 425 -34.59 25.29 -4.03
CA PRO A 425 -35.20 23.98 -3.80
C PRO A 425 -34.22 23.00 -3.11
N GLU A 426 -32.92 23.27 -3.15
CA GLU A 426 -31.89 22.44 -2.53
C GLU A 426 -31.62 22.83 -1.06
N ARG A 427 -32.27 23.89 -0.56
CA ARG A 427 -32.06 24.40 0.79
C ARG A 427 -32.72 23.50 1.83
N PHE A 428 -31.97 23.10 2.85
CA PHE A 428 -32.56 22.48 4.04
C PHE A 428 -33.51 23.46 4.75
N GLN A 429 -34.68 22.97 5.16
CA GLN A 429 -35.77 23.77 5.70
C GLN A 429 -35.91 23.63 7.22
N ASP A 430 -35.65 22.44 7.78
CA ASP A 430 -35.92 22.16 9.19
C ASP A 430 -34.66 21.98 10.05
N TYR A 431 -33.59 21.43 9.48
CA TYR A 431 -32.33 21.22 10.20
C TYR A 431 -31.24 22.17 9.71
N ALA A 432 -30.46 22.70 10.66
CA ALA A 432 -29.33 23.60 10.41
C ALA A 432 -28.14 22.86 9.78
N GLN A 433 -28.27 22.57 8.48
CA GLN A 433 -27.33 21.77 7.69
C GLN A 433 -26.89 22.46 6.41
N ALA A 434 -25.76 22.04 5.86
CA ALA A 434 -25.28 22.41 4.54
C ALA A 434 -24.53 21.24 3.89
N LEU A 435 -24.62 21.14 2.56
CA LEU A 435 -23.79 20.27 1.74
C LEU A 435 -22.58 21.04 1.20
N SER A 436 -21.57 20.29 0.79
CA SER A 436 -20.51 20.78 -0.08
C SER A 436 -21.00 21.03 -1.50
N SER A 437 -20.35 21.94 -2.20
CA SER A 437 -20.65 22.31 -3.60
C SER A 437 -20.25 21.27 -4.64
N ARG A 438 -19.30 20.38 -4.30
CA ARG A 438 -18.84 19.30 -5.18
C ARG A 438 -19.20 17.95 -4.58
N SER A 439 -19.51 17.00 -5.46
CA SER A 439 -19.71 15.60 -5.11
C SER A 439 -18.51 14.73 -5.45
N PHE A 440 -18.42 13.56 -4.82
CA PHE A 440 -17.47 12.50 -5.10
C PHE A 440 -18.18 11.31 -5.76
N PRO A 441 -18.09 11.16 -7.11
CA PRO A 441 -18.81 10.10 -7.84
C PRO A 441 -18.04 8.77 -7.93
N SER A 442 -16.76 8.76 -7.54
CA SER A 442 -15.84 7.63 -7.69
C SER A 442 -14.51 7.95 -7.02
N GLY A 443 -13.74 6.95 -6.64
CA GLY A 443 -12.39 7.03 -6.14
C GLY A 443 -12.30 7.16 -4.61
N ARG A 444 -11.05 7.28 -4.16
CA ARG A 444 -10.68 7.48 -2.76
C ARG A 444 -10.46 8.96 -2.51
N HIS A 445 -11.16 9.54 -1.54
CA HIS A 445 -11.10 10.95 -1.19
C HIS A 445 -11.07 11.13 0.32
N TYR A 446 -10.44 12.19 0.79
CA TYR A 446 -10.58 12.60 2.19
C TYR A 446 -10.68 14.11 2.33
N TRP A 447 -11.30 14.52 3.43
CA TRP A 447 -11.31 15.91 3.89
C TRP A 447 -11.13 15.96 5.40
N GLU A 448 -10.53 17.04 5.87
CA GLU A 448 -10.32 17.26 7.30
C GLU A 448 -11.13 18.45 7.76
N VAL A 449 -11.72 18.32 8.94
CA VAL A 449 -12.49 19.38 9.58
C VAL A 449 -12.01 19.64 10.99
N GLU A 450 -12.09 20.89 11.39
CA GLU A 450 -12.03 21.34 12.76
C GLU A 450 -13.45 21.64 13.25
N VAL A 451 -13.79 21.16 14.45
CA VAL A 451 -15.15 21.24 15.01
C VAL A 451 -15.18 21.97 16.35
N SER A 452 -16.34 22.50 16.73
CA SER A 452 -16.50 23.17 18.02
C SER A 452 -16.35 22.20 19.20
N GLU A 453 -15.77 22.72 20.29
CA GLU A 453 -15.61 22.00 21.56
C GLU A 453 -16.95 21.71 22.22
N SER A 454 -17.79 22.74 22.29
CA SER A 454 -19.11 22.71 22.89
C SER A 454 -20.18 22.65 21.80
N SER A 455 -21.38 22.24 22.23
CA SER A 455 -22.62 22.20 21.42
C SER A 455 -22.72 21.05 20.42
N ASN A 456 -23.88 20.97 19.75
CA ASN A 456 -24.25 19.89 18.87
C ASN A 456 -23.74 20.14 17.45
N TRP A 457 -23.01 19.19 16.89
CA TRP A 457 -22.61 19.22 15.49
C TRP A 457 -22.62 17.82 14.88
N GLY A 458 -22.64 17.76 13.55
CA GLY A 458 -22.54 16.52 12.80
C GLY A 458 -21.72 16.71 11.53
N VAL A 459 -20.91 15.72 11.18
CA VAL A 459 -20.09 15.71 9.96
C VAL A 459 -20.22 14.35 9.29
N GLY A 460 -20.23 14.31 7.97
CA GLY A 460 -20.41 13.06 7.25
C GLY A 460 -20.50 13.20 5.75
N ALA A 461 -21.09 12.19 5.12
CA ALA A 461 -21.38 12.16 3.70
C ALA A 461 -22.86 11.88 3.43
N ALA A 462 -23.43 12.52 2.41
CA ALA A 462 -24.83 12.37 2.03
C ALA A 462 -25.00 12.36 0.51
N TYR A 463 -26.00 11.65 0.03
CA TYR A 463 -26.45 11.78 -1.34
C TYR A 463 -27.12 13.14 -1.56
N PRO A 464 -27.02 13.71 -2.78
CA PRO A 464 -27.71 14.94 -3.12
C PRO A 464 -29.23 14.78 -3.02
N SER A 465 -29.76 13.56 -3.15
CA SER A 465 -31.18 13.22 -3.05
C SER A 465 -31.76 13.20 -1.62
N ILE A 466 -30.96 13.53 -0.59
CA ILE A 466 -31.43 13.63 0.79
C ILE A 466 -32.65 14.57 0.92
N GLU A 467 -33.60 14.26 1.79
CA GLU A 467 -34.77 15.11 2.01
C GLU A 467 -34.33 16.51 2.47
N ARG A 468 -35.02 17.56 2.01
CA ARG A 468 -34.73 18.95 2.39
C ARG A 468 -35.63 19.48 3.52
N GLY A 469 -36.70 18.76 3.85
CA GLY A 469 -37.57 19.05 4.99
C GLY A 469 -38.20 17.78 5.56
N GLY A 470 -38.92 17.92 6.66
CA GLY A 470 -39.41 16.86 7.54
C GLY A 470 -38.31 16.26 8.41
N ASP A 471 -38.71 15.43 9.38
CA ASP A 471 -37.81 14.76 10.34
C ASP A 471 -36.72 13.92 9.66
N GLN A 472 -37.02 13.39 8.46
CA GLN A 472 -36.10 12.59 7.66
C GLN A 472 -35.00 13.40 6.99
N SER A 473 -35.11 14.74 6.93
CA SER A 473 -34.06 15.60 6.34
C SER A 473 -32.83 15.78 7.23
N GLY A 474 -32.91 15.35 8.49
CA GLY A 474 -31.78 15.34 9.41
C GLY A 474 -30.70 14.33 8.99
N ILE A 475 -29.44 14.73 9.05
CA ILE A 475 -28.29 13.86 8.83
C ILE A 475 -28.33 12.69 9.83
N GLY A 476 -28.14 11.46 9.34
CA GLY A 476 -28.29 10.23 10.12
C GLY A 476 -29.71 9.67 10.19
N ASN A 477 -30.75 10.46 9.91
CA ASN A 477 -32.15 10.05 10.07
C ASN A 477 -32.72 9.29 8.86
N ASN A 478 -31.96 9.07 7.80
CA ASN A 478 -32.40 8.32 6.63
C ASN A 478 -31.26 7.47 6.04
N ASN A 479 -31.58 6.68 5.02
CA ASN A 479 -30.64 5.79 4.35
C ASN A 479 -29.77 6.47 3.27
N LYS A 480 -29.83 7.81 3.15
CA LYS A 480 -29.10 8.61 2.16
C LYS A 480 -27.91 9.36 2.75
N CYS A 481 -27.65 9.21 4.05
CA CYS A 481 -26.53 9.86 4.72
C CYS A 481 -25.92 8.99 5.81
N TRP A 482 -24.65 9.26 6.09
CA TRP A 482 -23.82 8.61 7.09
C TRP A 482 -23.06 9.69 7.84
N CYS A 483 -23.13 9.72 9.17
CA CYS A 483 -22.48 10.77 9.93
C CYS A 483 -21.94 10.37 11.28
N LEU A 484 -20.94 11.13 11.72
CA LEU A 484 -20.51 11.26 13.10
C LEU A 484 -21.18 12.50 13.70
N ARG A 485 -21.86 12.34 14.83
CA ARG A 485 -22.57 13.41 15.54
C ARG A 485 -22.01 13.56 16.96
N LYS A 486 -21.82 14.81 17.39
CA LYS A 486 -21.54 15.19 18.77
C LYS A 486 -22.78 15.79 19.40
N TRP A 487 -23.08 15.36 20.62
CA TRP A 487 -24.18 15.84 21.44
C TRP A 487 -23.71 16.80 22.55
N GLU A 488 -24.66 17.57 23.09
CA GLU A 488 -24.45 18.56 24.15
C GLU A 488 -23.84 17.97 25.43
N ASP A 489 -24.13 16.70 25.72
CA ASP A 489 -23.58 15.97 26.87
C ASP A 489 -22.19 15.36 26.61
N ASN A 490 -21.47 15.87 25.60
CA ASN A 490 -20.16 15.38 25.14
C ASN A 490 -20.14 13.92 24.68
N LYS A 491 -21.30 13.33 24.36
CA LYS A 491 -21.36 12.02 23.70
C LYS A 491 -21.20 12.14 22.20
N TYR A 492 -20.66 11.09 21.61
CA TYR A 492 -20.51 10.95 20.17
C TYR A 492 -21.28 9.73 19.69
N SER A 493 -21.96 9.86 18.57
CA SER A 493 -22.66 8.77 17.90
C SER A 493 -22.31 8.72 16.43
N VAL A 494 -22.38 7.53 15.86
CA VAL A 494 -22.41 7.34 14.41
C VAL A 494 -23.82 6.95 14.00
N GLU A 495 -24.33 7.59 12.95
CA GLU A 495 -25.75 7.54 12.59
C GLU A 495 -25.95 7.30 11.09
N HIS A 496 -26.89 6.42 10.79
CA HIS A 496 -27.34 6.07 9.44
C HIS A 496 -28.70 5.38 9.53
N ASP A 497 -29.62 5.68 8.61
CA ASP A 497 -30.92 4.99 8.50
C ASP A 497 -31.74 5.04 9.81
N SER A 498 -31.75 6.20 10.49
CA SER A 498 -32.39 6.39 11.80
C SER A 498 -31.86 5.47 12.91
N LYS A 499 -30.71 4.83 12.68
CA LYS A 499 -30.00 4.01 13.68
C LYS A 499 -28.78 4.78 14.12
N TRP A 500 -28.53 4.80 15.42
CA TRP A 500 -27.35 5.41 16.00
C TRP A 500 -26.64 4.42 16.91
N THR A 501 -25.32 4.50 16.92
CA THR A 501 -24.46 3.76 17.85
C THR A 501 -23.57 4.75 18.55
N GLN A 502 -23.56 4.73 19.89
CA GLN A 502 -22.66 5.58 20.67
C GLN A 502 -21.22 5.09 20.51
N LEU A 503 -20.29 6.02 20.33
CA LEU A 503 -18.87 5.68 20.36
C LEU A 503 -18.43 5.28 21.78
N PRO A 504 -17.56 4.28 21.92
CA PRO A 504 -17.07 3.81 23.23
C PRO A 504 -16.12 4.81 23.90
N HIS A 505 -15.51 5.70 23.11
CA HIS A 505 -14.53 6.67 23.57
C HIS A 505 -14.90 8.07 23.08
N VAL A 506 -14.64 9.07 23.93
CA VAL A 506 -14.80 10.48 23.60
C VAL A 506 -13.54 10.94 22.87
N PRO A 507 -13.64 11.45 21.62
CA PRO A 507 -12.50 11.97 20.89
C PRO A 507 -11.73 13.04 21.68
N SER A 508 -10.41 12.94 21.64
CA SER A 508 -9.51 13.77 22.44
C SER A 508 -9.09 15.07 21.75
N CYS A 509 -9.34 15.18 20.44
CA CYS A 509 -9.03 16.36 19.64
C CYS A 509 -10.24 16.81 18.80
N ARG A 510 -10.17 18.03 18.29
CA ARG A 510 -11.24 18.67 17.49
C ARG A 510 -11.07 18.48 15.99
N ARG A 511 -10.03 17.75 15.58
CA ARG A 511 -9.70 17.54 14.17
C ARG A 511 -10.17 16.16 13.75
N ILE A 512 -11.13 16.12 12.86
CA ILE A 512 -11.72 14.87 12.34
C ILE A 512 -11.38 14.75 10.86
N ARG A 513 -10.87 13.60 10.44
CA ARG A 513 -10.77 13.24 9.02
C ARG A 513 -11.93 12.35 8.65
N ILE A 514 -12.56 12.67 7.52
CA ILE A 514 -13.53 11.81 6.87
C ILE A 514 -12.85 11.25 5.62
N SER A 515 -12.79 9.92 5.51
CA SER A 515 -12.18 9.21 4.38
C SER A 515 -13.24 8.39 3.67
N LEU A 516 -13.36 8.58 2.36
CA LEU A 516 -14.28 7.88 1.48
C LEU A 516 -13.48 6.99 0.52
N ASP A 517 -13.79 5.70 0.51
CA ASP A 517 -13.43 4.76 -0.55
C ASP A 517 -14.70 4.34 -1.28
N TYR A 518 -15.00 5.02 -2.38
CA TYR A 518 -16.30 4.89 -3.06
C TYR A 518 -16.51 3.48 -3.62
N GLU A 519 -15.49 2.90 -4.23
CA GLU A 519 -15.53 1.60 -4.90
C GLU A 519 -15.48 0.44 -3.90
N ALA A 520 -14.73 0.58 -2.81
CA ALA A 520 -14.76 -0.40 -1.72
C ALA A 520 -16.02 -0.30 -0.86
N GLY A 521 -16.75 0.82 -0.95
CA GLY A 521 -17.94 1.07 -0.17
C GLY A 521 -17.66 1.42 1.29
N HIS A 522 -16.52 2.08 1.56
CA HIS A 522 -16.12 2.43 2.93
C HIS A 522 -16.18 3.93 3.17
N LEU A 523 -16.78 4.32 4.30
CA LEU A 523 -16.73 5.69 4.82
C LEU A 523 -16.24 5.66 6.26
N SER A 524 -15.04 6.18 6.48
CA SER A 524 -14.32 6.10 7.76
C SER A 524 -14.13 7.47 8.39
N PHE A 525 -14.24 7.52 9.72
CA PHE A 525 -14.02 8.71 10.55
C PHE A 525 -12.80 8.48 11.43
N TYR A 526 -11.86 9.43 11.44
CA TYR A 526 -10.65 9.37 12.25
C TYR A 526 -10.52 10.60 13.13
N GLU A 527 -10.12 10.42 14.39
CA GLU A 527 -9.61 11.52 15.21
C GLU A 527 -8.14 11.75 14.87
N LEU A 528 -7.77 12.99 14.56
CA LEU A 528 -6.40 13.38 14.24
C LEU A 528 -5.62 13.78 15.49
N SER A 529 -5.63 12.89 16.49
CA SER A 529 -4.75 12.94 17.65
C SER A 529 -3.39 12.31 17.33
N GLU A 530 -2.47 12.32 18.30
CA GLU A 530 -1.24 11.53 18.24
C GLU A 530 -1.30 10.48 19.35
N PRO A 531 -1.57 9.20 19.05
CA PRO A 531 -1.81 8.60 17.73
C PRO A 531 -3.17 8.96 17.10
N ILE A 532 -3.27 8.95 15.77
CA ILE A 532 -4.51 8.98 14.99
C ILE A 532 -5.30 7.70 15.28
N ARG A 533 -6.60 7.83 15.55
CA ARG A 533 -7.47 6.68 15.83
C ARG A 533 -8.66 6.60 14.91
N CYS A 534 -9.02 5.39 14.50
CA CYS A 534 -10.26 5.14 13.76
C CYS A 534 -11.43 5.20 14.75
N LEU A 535 -12.36 6.14 14.54
CA LEU A 535 -13.56 6.26 15.34
C LEU A 535 -14.63 5.25 14.86
N HIS A 536 -14.83 5.16 13.54
CA HIS A 536 -15.79 4.24 12.94
C HIS A 536 -15.60 4.11 11.43
N THR A 537 -16.02 2.98 10.87
CA THR A 537 -16.11 2.76 9.42
C THR A 537 -17.46 2.19 9.06
N PHE A 538 -18.22 2.90 8.22
CA PHE A 538 -19.40 2.35 7.56
C PHE A 538 -18.99 1.53 6.34
N THR A 539 -19.70 0.43 6.12
CA THR A 539 -19.61 -0.35 4.87
C THR A 539 -20.97 -0.31 4.17
N ALA A 540 -21.01 0.23 2.96
CA ALA A 540 -22.23 0.41 2.18
C ALA A 540 -21.94 0.40 0.67
N SER A 541 -22.91 -0.03 -0.13
CA SER A 541 -22.84 0.12 -1.58
C SER A 541 -23.38 1.48 -1.99
N PHE A 542 -22.50 2.40 -2.38
CA PHE A 542 -22.91 3.73 -2.79
C PHE A 542 -23.57 3.73 -4.17
N THR A 543 -24.69 4.43 -4.30
CA THR A 543 -25.54 4.42 -5.51
C THR A 543 -25.63 5.77 -6.21
N GLU A 544 -25.31 6.85 -5.49
CA GLU A 544 -25.19 8.20 -6.03
C GLU A 544 -23.83 8.80 -5.64
N PRO A 545 -23.37 9.88 -6.30
CA PRO A 545 -22.24 10.66 -5.82
C PRO A 545 -22.48 11.19 -4.40
N LEU A 546 -21.45 11.19 -3.57
CA LEU A 546 -21.56 11.68 -2.19
C LEU A 546 -21.10 13.13 -2.07
N HIS A 547 -21.84 13.94 -1.35
CA HIS A 547 -21.42 15.26 -0.87
C HIS A 547 -20.96 15.15 0.58
N ALA A 548 -19.92 15.90 0.97
CA ALA A 548 -19.69 16.19 2.38
C ALA A 548 -20.89 16.99 2.93
N VAL A 549 -21.34 16.64 4.14
CA VAL A 549 -22.48 17.26 4.81
C VAL A 549 -22.11 17.65 6.24
N PHE A 550 -22.61 18.80 6.66
CA PHE A 550 -22.31 19.40 7.96
C PHE A 550 -23.59 19.87 8.63
N TYR A 551 -23.74 19.55 9.91
CA TYR A 551 -24.83 19.99 10.79
C TYR A 551 -24.25 20.82 11.93
N VAL A 552 -24.85 21.96 12.24
CA VAL A 552 -24.43 22.85 13.33
C VAL A 552 -25.64 23.35 14.12
N ASN A 553 -25.64 23.16 15.43
CA ASN A 553 -26.64 23.73 16.33
C ASN A 553 -25.96 24.24 17.60
N GLY A 554 -25.91 25.57 17.76
CA GLY A 554 -25.06 26.23 18.76
C GLY A 554 -23.56 26.02 18.56
N ALA A 555 -23.16 25.51 17.39
CA ALA A 555 -21.83 24.99 17.07
C ALA A 555 -21.25 25.63 15.79
N TRP A 556 -20.01 25.27 15.47
CA TRP A 556 -19.37 25.56 14.19
C TRP A 556 -18.53 24.38 13.70
N VAL A 557 -18.34 24.31 12.38
CA VAL A 557 -17.44 23.38 11.70
C VAL A 557 -16.66 24.14 10.63
N ARG A 558 -15.37 23.86 10.51
CA ARG A 558 -14.46 24.45 9.51
C ARG A 558 -13.75 23.36 8.74
N ILE A 559 -13.79 23.42 7.42
CA ILE A 559 -12.98 22.59 6.52
C ILE A 559 -11.56 23.15 6.53
N ILE A 560 -10.60 22.33 6.92
CA ILE A 560 -9.17 22.72 7.00
C ILE A 560 -8.33 22.11 5.88
N LYS A 561 -8.78 20.99 5.29
CA LYS A 561 -8.18 20.35 4.10
C LYS A 561 -9.24 19.74 3.22
#